data_AF-A0A848SWI9-F1
#
_entry.id   AF-A0A848SWI9-F1
#
_cell.length_a   1.000
_cell.length_b   1.000
_cell.length_c   1.000
_cell.angle_alpha   90.00
_cell.angle_beta   90.00
_cell.angle_gamma   90.00
#
_symmetry.space_group_name_H-M   'P 1'
#
loop_
_entity.id
_entity.type
_entity.pdbx_description
1 polymer ?
#
loop_
_entity_poly.entity_id
_entity_poly.type
_entity_poly.pdbx_seq_one_letter_code
_entity_poly.pdbx_strand_id
1 'polypeptide(L)'
;MASDLKKLSDVDFETLNEVSDFSVVIVRSTYYQDITSNLYNGAASVLEAKAIKKENLHVLDVPGSYELVAGAVIAAEKFNPDCVICLGCVIKGETSHDDYINQAVATGLANLTIKYKFPFIFGLLTTNTLKQAEARSGGDKGNKGTEAAIAAVQMLHCGLPPKRTHKAGFNR
;
A
#
# COMPACT_ATOMS: atom_id res chain seq x y z
N MET A 1 -5.15 -10.74 -5.45
CA MET A 1 -6.11 -11.16 -6.50
C MET A 1 -5.33 -11.79 -7.66
N ALA A 2 -5.83 -12.89 -8.24
CA ALA A 2 -5.16 -13.56 -9.35
C ALA A 2 -5.12 -12.65 -10.59
N SER A 3 -3.92 -12.20 -10.95
CA SER A 3 -3.67 -11.19 -12.00
C SER A 3 -4.05 -11.62 -13.41
N ASP A 4 -4.30 -12.91 -13.65
CA ASP A 4 -4.53 -13.47 -14.99
C ASP A 4 -6.01 -13.47 -15.41
N LEU A 5 -6.94 -13.20 -14.49
CA LEU A 5 -8.39 -13.21 -14.76
C LEU A 5 -8.99 -11.81 -14.84
N LYS A 6 -8.47 -10.85 -14.07
CA LYS A 6 -8.92 -9.45 -14.03
C LYS A 6 -7.84 -8.58 -13.41
N LYS A 7 -7.44 -7.49 -14.09
CA LYS A 7 -6.50 -6.53 -13.51
C LYS A 7 -7.28 -5.32 -13.00
N LEU A 8 -6.88 -4.80 -11.84
CA LEU A 8 -7.41 -3.51 -11.36
C LEU A 8 -6.98 -2.35 -12.27
N SER A 9 -5.93 -2.52 -13.08
CA SER A 9 -5.56 -1.58 -14.14
C SER A 9 -6.59 -1.49 -15.27
N ASP A 10 -7.51 -2.46 -15.38
CA ASP A 10 -8.57 -2.43 -16.38
C ASP A 10 -9.76 -1.57 -15.91
N VAL A 11 -9.74 -1.10 -14.65
CA VAL A 11 -10.65 -0.06 -14.17
C VAL A 11 -10.35 1.19 -14.98
N ASP A 12 -11.38 1.76 -15.59
CA ASP A 12 -11.26 2.98 -16.38
C ASP A 12 -10.71 4.11 -15.50
N PHE A 13 -9.46 4.46 -15.76
CA PHE A 13 -8.68 5.41 -14.97
C PHE A 13 -9.34 6.79 -14.95
N GLU A 14 -10.10 7.14 -15.99
CA GLU A 14 -10.89 8.38 -16.11
C GLU A 14 -12.02 8.42 -15.06
N THR A 15 -12.57 7.28 -14.68
CA THR A 15 -13.72 7.19 -13.75
C THR A 15 -13.33 7.24 -12.27
N LEU A 16 -12.03 7.21 -11.95
CA LEU A 16 -11.56 7.29 -10.56
C LEU A 16 -11.67 8.72 -10.04
N ASN A 17 -12.30 8.87 -8.87
CA ASN A 17 -12.43 10.14 -8.16
C ASN A 17 -11.08 10.73 -7.76
N GLU A 18 -11.03 12.06 -7.65
CA GLU A 18 -9.87 12.80 -7.15
C GLU A 18 -9.65 12.57 -5.65
N VAL A 19 -8.41 12.76 -5.19
CA VAL A 19 -8.01 12.57 -3.80
C VAL A 19 -7.31 13.79 -3.18
N SER A 20 -7.60 14.99 -3.69
CA SER A 20 -6.95 16.25 -3.28
C SER A 20 -7.09 16.61 -1.80
N ASP A 21 -8.12 16.09 -1.14
CA ASP A 21 -8.44 16.36 0.27
C ASP A 21 -8.03 15.22 1.22
N PHE A 22 -7.49 14.13 0.69
CA PHE A 22 -7.01 13.00 1.48
C PHE A 22 -5.50 13.05 1.70
N SER A 23 -5.05 12.43 2.79
CA SER A 23 -3.66 12.15 3.09
C SER A 23 -3.38 10.65 3.00
N VAL A 24 -2.30 10.31 2.32
CA VAL A 24 -1.88 8.93 2.08
C VAL A 24 -0.42 8.77 2.51
N VAL A 25 -0.12 7.70 3.25
CA VAL A 25 1.26 7.31 3.54
C VAL A 25 1.58 6.02 2.81
N ILE A 26 2.66 6.00 2.05
CA ILE A 26 3.20 4.78 1.46
C ILE A 26 4.30 4.24 2.38
N VAL A 27 4.13 3.03 2.89
CA VAL A 27 5.16 2.31 3.64
C VAL A 27 5.82 1.31 2.69
N ARG A 28 7.11 1.43 2.45
CA ARG A 28 7.82 0.65 1.43
C ARG A 28 8.96 -0.16 2.04
N SER A 29 9.01 -1.46 1.73
CA SER A 29 10.17 -2.29 2.05
C SER A 29 11.33 -2.01 1.08
N THR A 30 12.55 -1.93 1.63
CA THR A 30 13.79 -1.68 0.87
C THR A 30 14.53 -2.96 0.48
N TYR A 31 14.08 -4.15 0.92
CA TYR A 31 14.79 -5.42 0.71
C TYR A 31 14.96 -5.81 -0.76
N TYR A 32 13.91 -5.69 -1.57
CA TYR A 32 13.95 -5.90 -3.03
C TYR A 32 13.77 -4.56 -3.75
N GLN A 33 14.72 -3.64 -3.56
CA GLN A 33 14.58 -2.24 -3.93
C GLN A 33 14.19 -1.99 -5.39
N ASP A 34 14.73 -2.74 -6.35
CA ASP A 34 14.37 -2.57 -7.77
C ASP A 34 12.88 -2.85 -8.01
N ILE A 35 12.37 -3.93 -7.41
CA ILE A 35 10.96 -4.32 -7.49
C ILE A 35 10.09 -3.31 -6.75
N THR A 36 10.43 -2.99 -5.49
CA THR A 36 9.58 -2.14 -4.64
C THR A 36 9.60 -0.68 -5.05
N SER A 37 10.68 -0.20 -5.69
CA SER A 37 10.73 1.13 -6.30
C SER A 37 9.79 1.21 -7.50
N ASN A 38 9.73 0.18 -8.34
CA ASN A 38 8.77 0.16 -9.44
C ASN A 38 7.32 0.10 -8.95
N LEU A 39 7.03 -0.65 -7.88
CA LEU A 39 5.72 -0.63 -7.24
C LEU A 39 5.40 0.78 -6.72
N TYR A 40 6.34 1.43 -6.03
CA TYR A 40 6.19 2.79 -5.55
C TYR A 40 5.89 3.77 -6.67
N ASN A 41 6.68 3.75 -7.75
CA ASN A 41 6.49 4.63 -8.90
C ASN A 41 5.09 4.44 -9.51
N GLY A 42 4.64 3.19 -9.64
CA GLY A 42 3.30 2.86 -10.12
C GLY A 42 2.19 3.38 -9.21
N ALA A 43 2.37 3.30 -7.89
CA ALA A 43 1.42 3.82 -6.91
C ALA A 43 1.38 5.35 -6.89
N ALA A 44 2.55 5.99 -6.82
CA ALA A 44 2.70 7.45 -6.80
C ALA A 44 2.08 8.08 -8.06
N SER A 45 2.36 7.52 -9.25
CA SER A 45 1.81 8.02 -10.51
C SER A 45 0.27 8.06 -10.52
N VAL A 46 -0.39 7.06 -9.92
CA VAL A 46 -1.85 7.02 -9.81
C VAL A 46 -2.35 8.13 -8.88
N LEU A 47 -1.74 8.26 -7.70
CA LEU A 47 -2.17 9.25 -6.71
C LEU A 47 -1.96 10.67 -7.21
N GLU A 48 -0.84 10.93 -7.89
CA GLU A 48 -0.54 12.21 -8.55
C GLU A 48 -1.54 12.51 -9.67
N ALA A 49 -1.84 11.53 -10.53
CA ALA A 49 -2.87 11.67 -11.57
C ALA A 49 -4.28 11.90 -11.00
N LYS A 50 -4.50 11.58 -9.72
CA LYS A 50 -5.74 11.85 -8.98
C LYS A 50 -5.62 13.04 -8.03
N ALA A 51 -4.71 13.96 -8.34
CA ALA A 51 -4.56 15.26 -7.70
C ALA A 51 -4.23 15.21 -6.20
N ILE A 52 -3.59 14.14 -5.71
CA ILE A 52 -3.07 14.16 -4.33
C ILE A 52 -2.09 15.32 -4.16
N LYS A 53 -2.23 16.08 -3.09
CA LYS A 53 -1.30 17.17 -2.78
C LYS A 53 0.02 16.59 -2.28
N LYS A 54 1.14 17.17 -2.73
CA LYS A 54 2.49 16.70 -2.35
C LYS A 54 2.71 16.70 -0.83
N GLU A 55 2.18 17.69 -0.12
CA GLU A 55 2.23 17.76 1.34
C GLU A 55 1.42 16.67 2.06
N ASN A 56 0.46 16.04 1.36
CA ASN A 56 -0.43 15.01 1.89
C ASN A 56 0.02 13.59 1.52
N LEU A 57 1.04 13.45 0.66
CA LEU A 57 1.64 12.18 0.28
C LEU A 57 2.98 12.00 1.01
N HIS A 58 3.04 11.05 1.94
CA HIS A 58 4.26 10.73 2.67
C HIS A 58 4.78 9.35 2.30
N VAL A 59 6.09 9.14 2.49
CA VAL A 59 6.75 7.85 2.29
C VAL A 59 7.55 7.50 3.53
N LEU A 60 7.44 6.24 3.96
CA LEU A 60 8.22 5.68 5.06
C LEU A 60 8.85 4.37 4.60
N ASP A 61 10.18 4.32 4.60
CA ASP A 61 10.93 3.11 4.25
C ASP A 61 11.16 2.22 5.47
N VAL A 62 11.02 0.91 5.27
CA VAL A 62 11.32 -0.14 6.26
C VAL A 62 12.33 -1.15 5.69
N PRO A 63 13.10 -1.85 6.55
CA PRO A 63 14.14 -2.76 6.07
C PRO A 63 13.57 -3.95 5.28
N GLY A 64 12.52 -4.61 5.80
CA GLY A 64 11.95 -5.82 5.21
C GLY A 64 10.43 -5.77 5.05
N SER A 65 9.89 -6.75 4.31
CA SER A 65 8.45 -6.89 4.13
C SER A 65 7.75 -7.23 5.45
N TYR A 66 8.42 -7.91 6.38
CA TYR A 66 7.89 -8.22 7.71
C TYR A 66 7.62 -6.94 8.52
N GLU A 67 8.52 -5.96 8.45
CA GLU A 67 8.39 -4.68 9.16
C GLU A 67 7.30 -3.75 8.57
N LEU A 68 6.67 -4.09 7.44
CA LEU A 68 5.57 -3.28 6.88
C LEU A 68 4.45 -3.05 7.89
N VAL A 69 4.15 -4.03 8.75
CA VAL A 69 3.11 -3.89 9.79
C VAL A 69 3.51 -2.85 10.83
N ALA A 70 4.76 -2.88 11.30
CA ALA A 70 5.27 -1.90 12.24
C ALA A 70 5.38 -0.50 11.60
N GLY A 71 5.88 -0.43 10.36
CA GLY A 71 5.94 0.80 9.59
C GLY A 71 4.55 1.41 9.35
N ALA A 72 3.53 0.58 9.12
CA ALA A 72 2.14 1.01 8.99
C ALA A 72 1.57 1.59 10.29
N VAL A 73 1.89 1.00 11.45
CA VAL A 73 1.54 1.58 12.76
C VAL A 73 2.21 2.93 12.94
N ILE A 74 3.52 3.01 12.68
CA ILE A 74 4.27 4.28 12.79
C ILE A 74 3.66 5.32 11.85
N ALA A 75 3.30 4.95 10.62
CA ALA A 75 2.66 5.83 9.67
C ALA A 75 1.31 6.35 10.17
N ALA A 76 0.47 5.46 10.72
CA ALA A 76 -0.84 5.80 11.26
C ALA A 76 -0.73 6.80 12.42
N GLU A 77 0.17 6.55 13.37
CA GLU A 77 0.36 7.38 14.56
C GLU A 77 1.04 8.71 14.24
N LYS A 78 2.04 8.71 13.36
CA LYS A 78 2.86 9.89 13.06
C LYS A 78 2.14 10.89 12.15
N PHE A 79 1.43 10.40 11.13
CA PHE A 79 0.88 11.26 10.07
C PHE A 79 -0.65 11.41 10.14
N ASN A 80 -1.34 10.57 10.92
CA ASN A 80 -2.81 10.52 10.96
C ASN A 80 -3.46 10.55 9.55
N PRO A 81 -3.06 9.64 8.64
CA PRO A 81 -3.51 9.64 7.26
C PRO A 81 -4.93 9.09 7.11
N ASP A 82 -5.51 9.27 5.92
CA ASP A 82 -6.78 8.65 5.53
C ASP A 82 -6.58 7.22 5.00
N CYS A 83 -5.39 6.93 4.47
CA CYS A 83 -5.02 5.61 3.98
C CYS A 83 -3.52 5.36 4.13
N VAL A 84 -3.16 4.10 4.38
CA VAL A 84 -1.78 3.62 4.30
C VAL A 84 -1.67 2.58 3.20
N ILE A 85 -0.69 2.73 2.30
CA ILE A 85 -0.38 1.73 1.26
C ILE A 85 0.93 1.04 1.63
N CYS A 86 0.88 -0.26 1.89
CA CYS A 86 2.07 -1.05 2.22
C CYS A 86 2.60 -1.76 0.98
N LEU A 87 3.80 -1.39 0.53
CA LEU A 87 4.46 -1.93 -0.65
C LEU A 87 5.66 -2.79 -0.26
N GLY A 88 5.71 -4.01 -0.78
CA GLY A 88 6.85 -4.89 -0.56
C GLY A 88 6.89 -6.06 -1.53
N CYS A 89 7.90 -6.90 -1.35
CA CYS A 89 8.06 -8.10 -2.14
C CYS A 89 8.61 -9.22 -1.25
N VAL A 90 8.06 -10.41 -1.42
CA VAL A 90 8.54 -11.67 -0.86
C VAL A 90 8.58 -12.67 -2.01
N ILE A 91 9.75 -13.27 -2.19
CA ILE A 91 10.00 -14.30 -3.19
C ILE A 91 10.27 -15.61 -2.44
N LYS A 92 9.61 -16.69 -2.85
CA LYS A 92 9.77 -18.02 -2.25
C LYS A 92 11.23 -18.44 -2.24
N GLY A 93 11.71 -18.85 -1.07
CA GLY A 93 13.03 -19.42 -0.87
C GLY A 93 12.98 -20.94 -0.71
N GLU A 94 14.05 -21.50 -0.14
CA GLU A 94 14.16 -22.94 0.12
C GLU A 94 13.33 -23.41 1.32
N THR A 95 13.04 -22.50 2.25
CA THR A 95 12.28 -22.77 3.48
C THR A 95 10.92 -22.09 3.43
N SER A 96 10.05 -22.41 4.40
CA SER A 96 8.73 -21.77 4.57
C SER A 96 8.78 -20.33 5.13
N HIS A 97 9.94 -19.69 5.12
CA HIS A 97 10.11 -18.34 5.66
C HIS A 97 9.22 -17.31 4.94
N ASP A 98 9.04 -17.46 3.63
CA ASP A 98 8.13 -16.65 2.82
C ASP A 98 6.69 -16.75 3.32
N ASP A 99 6.21 -17.96 3.59
CA ASP A 99 4.84 -18.21 4.05
C ASP A 99 4.56 -17.53 5.40
N TYR A 100 5.50 -17.61 6.35
CA TYR A 100 5.38 -16.93 7.64
C TYR A 100 5.36 -15.40 7.51
N ILE A 101 6.20 -14.82 6.65
CA ILE A 101 6.19 -13.38 6.41
C ILE A 101 4.88 -12.96 5.77
N ASN A 102 4.46 -13.64 4.70
CA ASN A 102 3.26 -13.31 3.94
C ASN A 102 2.02 -13.36 4.83
N GLN A 103 1.87 -14.40 5.65
CA GLN A 103 0.75 -14.54 6.57
C GLN A 103 0.77 -13.50 7.68
N ALA A 104 1.94 -13.21 8.27
CA ALA A 104 2.08 -12.21 9.32
C ALA A 104 1.71 -10.81 8.81
N VAL A 105 2.17 -10.43 7.61
CA VAL A 105 1.88 -9.12 7.02
C VAL A 105 0.39 -9.01 6.66
N ALA A 106 -0.17 -10.00 5.95
CA ALA A 106 -1.58 -9.99 5.56
C ALA A 106 -2.51 -9.89 6.78
N THR A 107 -2.27 -10.73 7.80
CA THR A 107 -3.04 -10.71 9.05
C THR A 107 -2.84 -9.42 9.82
N GLY A 108 -1.60 -8.92 9.88
CA GLY A 108 -1.24 -7.67 10.53
C GLY A 108 -2.02 -6.48 9.96
N LEU A 109 -1.97 -6.27 8.64
CA LEU A 109 -2.68 -5.16 8.00
C LEU A 109 -4.20 -5.25 8.13
N ALA A 110 -4.76 -6.46 8.09
CA ALA A 110 -6.19 -6.67 8.35
C ALA A 110 -6.56 -6.22 9.78
N ASN A 111 -5.78 -6.62 10.77
CA ASN A 111 -5.97 -6.21 12.17
C ASN A 111 -5.79 -4.69 12.36
N LEU A 112 -4.84 -4.06 11.66
CA LEU A 112 -4.67 -2.61 11.69
C LEU A 112 -5.90 -1.88 11.14
N THR A 113 -6.47 -2.35 10.03
CA THR A 113 -7.71 -1.79 9.46
C THR A 113 -8.85 -1.85 10.49
N ILE A 114 -9.00 -2.98 11.19
CA ILE A 114 -10.00 -3.13 12.26
C ILE A 114 -9.73 -2.17 13.43
N LYS A 115 -8.47 -1.99 13.82
CA LYS A 115 -8.07 -1.15 14.96
C LYS A 115 -8.24 0.34 14.68
N TYR A 116 -7.69 0.82 13.57
CA TYR A 116 -7.62 2.26 13.24
C TYR A 116 -8.84 2.77 12.47
N LYS A 117 -9.68 1.89 11.92
CA LYS A 117 -10.92 2.23 11.19
C LYS A 117 -10.70 3.03 9.90
N PHE A 118 -9.53 2.88 9.29
CA PHE A 118 -9.22 3.37 7.95
C PHE A 118 -8.39 2.29 7.20
N PRO A 119 -8.30 2.32 5.86
CA PRO A 119 -7.74 1.25 5.05
C PRO A 119 -6.21 1.19 5.10
N PHE A 120 -5.71 -0.03 5.30
CA PHE A 120 -4.32 -0.42 5.08
C PHE A 120 -4.25 -1.31 3.84
N ILE A 121 -3.74 -0.78 2.74
CA ILE A 121 -3.74 -1.47 1.44
C ILE A 121 -2.59 -2.45 1.36
N PHE A 122 -2.91 -3.69 0.98
CA PHE A 122 -1.96 -4.79 0.82
C PHE A 122 -1.33 -4.78 -0.59
N GLY A 123 -0.24 -4.04 -0.75
CA GLY A 123 0.59 -4.01 -1.95
C GLY A 123 1.86 -4.88 -1.84
N LEU A 124 1.76 -6.03 -1.19
CA LEU A 124 2.85 -7.00 -1.04
C LEU A 124 2.82 -8.02 -2.18
N LEU A 125 3.91 -8.11 -2.96
CA LEU A 125 4.10 -9.20 -3.91
C LEU A 125 4.48 -10.48 -3.18
N THR A 126 3.71 -11.55 -3.39
CA THR A 126 3.97 -12.89 -2.85
C THR A 126 4.21 -13.84 -4.03
N THR A 127 5.46 -14.04 -4.43
CA THR A 127 5.81 -14.69 -5.71
C THR A 127 6.73 -15.88 -5.54
N ASN A 128 6.72 -16.81 -6.49
CA ASN A 128 7.57 -18.00 -6.44
C ASN A 128 8.97 -17.76 -7.03
N THR A 129 9.14 -16.73 -7.87
CA THR A 129 10.39 -16.45 -8.56
C THR A 129 10.58 -14.94 -8.77
N LEU A 130 11.82 -14.49 -8.92
CA LEU A 130 12.14 -13.10 -9.26
C LEU A 130 11.44 -12.65 -10.55
N LYS A 131 11.45 -13.48 -11.59
CA LYS A 131 10.76 -13.19 -12.86
C LYS A 131 9.27 -12.90 -12.67
N GLN A 132 8.62 -13.60 -11.74
CA GLN A 132 7.21 -13.33 -11.42
C GLN A 132 7.01 -11.98 -10.69
N ALA A 133 7.99 -11.54 -9.90
CA ALA A 133 7.97 -10.24 -9.24
C ALA A 133 8.21 -9.10 -10.24
N GLU A 134 9.18 -9.25 -11.14
CA GLU A 134 9.47 -8.30 -12.23
C GLU A 134 8.25 -8.12 -13.13
N ALA A 135 7.65 -9.23 -13.57
CA ALA A 135 6.41 -9.25 -14.37
C ALA A 135 5.29 -8.41 -13.75
N ARG A 136 5.23 -8.32 -12.41
CA ARG A 136 4.16 -7.67 -11.63
C ARG A 136 4.53 -6.30 -11.07
N SER A 137 5.74 -5.82 -11.36
CA SER A 137 6.23 -4.51 -10.92
C SER A 137 6.55 -3.63 -12.12
N GLY A 138 5.65 -3.61 -13.12
CA GLY A 138 5.82 -2.84 -14.35
C GLY A 138 6.18 -3.68 -15.58
N GLY A 139 6.22 -5.01 -15.44
CA GLY A 139 6.39 -5.93 -16.56
C GLY A 139 5.08 -6.29 -17.28
N ASP A 140 5.08 -7.43 -17.96
CA ASP A 140 4.00 -7.96 -18.80
C ASP A 140 2.69 -8.24 -18.04
N LYS A 141 2.75 -8.46 -16.72
CA LYS A 141 1.59 -8.64 -15.85
C LYS A 141 1.12 -7.33 -15.21
N GLY A 142 1.68 -6.19 -15.60
CA GLY A 142 1.33 -4.86 -15.11
C GLY A 142 2.09 -4.49 -13.83
N ASN A 143 1.54 -3.55 -13.06
CA ASN A 143 2.17 -3.02 -11.86
C ASN A 143 1.22 -3.12 -10.66
N LYS A 144 1.54 -3.97 -9.68
CA LYS A 144 0.72 -4.14 -8.47
C LYS A 144 0.75 -2.94 -7.53
N GLY A 145 1.73 -2.05 -7.64
CA GLY A 145 1.71 -0.78 -6.94
C GLY A 145 0.66 0.16 -7.51
N THR A 146 0.52 0.22 -8.84
CA THR A 146 -0.58 0.94 -9.50
C THR A 146 -1.94 0.40 -9.04
N GLU A 147 -2.12 -0.93 -9.05
CA GLU A 147 -3.35 -1.54 -8.56
C GLU A 147 -3.63 -1.24 -7.08
N ALA A 148 -2.60 -1.21 -6.23
CA ALA A 148 -2.72 -0.86 -4.84
C ALA A 148 -3.19 0.60 -4.66
N ALA A 149 -2.65 1.54 -5.43
CA ALA A 149 -3.11 2.93 -5.39
C ALA A 149 -4.54 3.10 -5.91
N ILE A 150 -4.94 2.38 -6.98
CA ILE A 150 -6.33 2.38 -7.45
C ILE A 150 -7.26 1.88 -6.33
N ALA A 151 -6.90 0.78 -5.66
CA ALA A 151 -7.67 0.27 -4.53
C ALA A 151 -7.73 1.29 -3.38
N ALA A 152 -6.64 2.00 -3.10
CA ALA A 152 -6.60 3.07 -2.09
C ALA A 152 -7.61 4.17 -2.43
N VAL A 153 -7.58 4.70 -3.65
CA VAL A 153 -8.49 5.76 -4.13
C VAL A 153 -9.95 5.32 -4.00
N GLN A 154 -10.27 4.08 -4.41
CA GLN A 154 -11.63 3.55 -4.28
C GLN A 154 -12.05 3.44 -2.81
N MET A 155 -11.18 2.90 -1.95
CA MET A 155 -11.47 2.75 -0.52
C MET A 155 -11.70 4.08 0.18
N LEU A 156 -10.95 5.13 -0.18
CA LEU A 156 -11.15 6.49 0.34
C LEU A 156 -12.57 7.02 0.08
N HIS A 157 -13.21 6.57 -1.01
CA HIS A 157 -14.56 6.99 -1.40
C HIS A 157 -15.67 6.03 -0.97
N CYS A 158 -15.36 4.85 -0.40
CA CYS A 158 -16.36 3.85 0.01
C CYS A 158 -17.09 4.18 1.32
N GLY A 159 -16.92 5.38 1.90
CA GLY A 159 -17.65 5.80 3.10
C GLY A 159 -16.96 5.44 4.42
N LEU A 160 -15.64 5.52 4.47
CA LEU A 160 -14.88 5.40 5.71
C LEU A 160 -15.31 6.48 6.71
N PRO A 161 -15.37 6.17 8.02
CA PRO A 161 -15.71 7.17 9.02
C PRO A 161 -14.73 8.35 8.96
N PRO A 162 -15.21 9.60 9.11
CA PRO A 162 -14.34 10.77 9.08
C PRO A 162 -13.23 10.65 10.14
N LYS A 163 -12.05 11.23 9.84
CA LYS A 163 -10.88 11.18 10.73
C LYS A 163 -11.27 11.40 12.18
N ARG A 164 -10.64 10.65 13.09
CA ARG A 164 -10.58 11.07 14.49
C ARG A 164 -9.91 12.43 14.51
N THR A 165 -10.69 13.49 14.70
CA THR A 165 -10.14 14.75 15.19
C THR A 165 -9.57 14.43 16.56
N HIS A 166 -8.26 14.29 16.68
CA HIS A 166 -7.63 14.43 17.99
C HIS A 166 -8.04 15.81 18.49
N LYS A 167 -8.91 15.86 19.49
CA LYS A 167 -9.14 17.09 20.24
C LYS A 167 -7.76 17.57 20.67
N ALA A 168 -7.32 18.70 20.13
CA ALA A 168 -6.26 19.49 20.73
C ALA A 168 -6.66 19.71 22.19
N GLY A 169 -5.96 19.06 23.12
CA GLY A 169 -6.39 19.03 24.51
C GLY A 169 -5.78 17.90 25.31
N PHE A 170 -4.47 17.92 25.47
CA PHE A 170 -3.86 17.44 26.70
C PHE A 170 -2.74 18.42 27.09
N ASN A 171 -3.14 19.49 27.77
CA ASN A 171 -2.24 20.13 28.72
C ASN A 171 -1.98 19.13 29.84
N ARG A 172 -0.74 18.66 29.94
CA ARG A 172 -0.11 18.26 31.20
C ARG A 172 1.33 18.73 31.16
#